data_AF-A0A5J5DCA5-F1
#
_entry.id   AF-A0A5J5DCA5-F1
#
_cell.length_a   1.000
_cell.length_b   1.000
_cell.length_c   1.000
_cell.angle_alpha   90.00
_cell.angle_beta   90.00
_cell.angle_gamma   90.00
#
_symmetry.space_group_name_H-M   'P 1'
#
loop_
_entity.id
_entity.type
_entity.pdbx_description
1 polymer ?
#
loop_
_entity_poly.entity_id
_entity_poly.type
_entity_poly.pdbx_seq_one_letter_code
_entity_poly.pdbx_strand_id
1 'polypeptide(L)' 'MYWTDWGEHPKIERANLDGTERLVLLNSSLGWPNGLAIDHAAGKLYWGDAKTDKI' A
#
# COMPACT_ATOMS: atom_id res chain seq x y z
N MET A 1 9.42 -6.01 -1.78
CA MET A 1 8.12 -5.96 -2.49
C MET A 1 7.13 -5.13 -1.69
N TYR A 2 6.32 -4.33 -2.37
CA TYR A 2 5.21 -3.61 -1.76
C TYR A 2 3.96 -3.90 -2.59
N TRP A 3 2.80 -4.06 -1.94
CA TRP A 3 1.55 -4.31 -2.63
C TRP A 3 0.35 -3.79 -1.84
N THR A 4 -0.77 -3.70 -2.54
CA THR A 4 -2.08 -3.32 -2.01
C THR A 4 -2.97 -4.55 -1.94
N ASP A 5 -3.65 -4.75 -0.82
CA ASP A 5 -4.64 -5.82 -0.62
C ASP A 5 -6.02 -5.15 -0.43
N TRP A 6 -6.99 -5.55 -1.25
CA TRP A 6 -8.36 -5.00 -1.28
C TRP A 6 -9.39 -5.99 -0.71
N GLY A 7 -8.93 -6.97 0.07
CA GLY A 7 -9.82 -7.89 0.79
C GLY A 7 -10.70 -7.19 1.83
N GLU A 8 -11.32 -7.98 2.71
CA GLU A 8 -12.24 -7.51 3.75
C GLU A 8 -11.64 -6.41 4.66
N HIS A 9 -10.32 -6.41 4.80
CA HIS A 9 -9.55 -5.38 5.49
C HIS A 9 -8.48 -4.80 4.56
N PRO A 10 -8.78 -3.71 3.83
CA PRO A 10 -7.84 -3.09 2.92
C PRO A 10 -6.56 -2.65 3.61
N LYS A 11 -5.42 -3.00 3.02
CA LYS A 11 -4.09 -2.74 3.60
C LYS A 11 -3.03 -2.58 2.53
N ILE A 12 -1.98 -1.86 2.91
CA ILE A 12 -0.73 -1.74 2.15
C ILE A 12 0.35 -2.46 2.95
N GLU A 13 1.04 -3.39 2.30
CA GLU A 13 2.01 -4.26 2.95
C GLU A 13 3.36 -4.22 2.23
N ARG A 14 4.41 -4.56 2.98
CA ARG A 14 5.76 -4.76 2.48
C ARG A 14 6.29 -6.09 2.96
N ALA A 15 7.07 -6.76 2.11
CA ALA A 15 7.92 -7.88 2.50
C ALA A 15 9.24 -7.81 1.72
N ASN A 16 10.24 -8.56 2.14
CA ASN A 16 11.41 -8.84 1.33
C ASN A 16 11.01 -9.63 0.07
N LEU A 17 11.89 -9.65 -0.94
CA LEU A 17 11.60 -10.36 -2.20
C LEU A 17 11.51 -11.87 -2.04
N ASP A 18 12.09 -12.41 -0.95
CA ASP A 18 11.97 -13.80 -0.52
C ASP A 18 10.70 -14.08 0.31
N GLY A 19 9.85 -13.06 0.52
CA GLY A 19 8.62 -13.15 1.31
C GLY A 19 8.81 -13.01 2.82
N THR A 20 10.04 -12.84 3.31
CA THR A 20 10.33 -12.61 4.73
C THR A 20 10.00 -11.18 5.15
N GLU A 21 9.99 -10.93 6.47
CA GLU A 21 9.77 -9.58 7.05
C GLU A 21 8.51 -8.87 6.55
N ARG A 22 7.41 -9.64 6.43
CA ARG A 22 6.11 -9.09 6.06
C ARG A 22 5.62 -8.13 7.16
N LEU A 23 5.32 -6.90 6.77
CA LEU A 23 4.85 -5.82 7.62
C LEU A 23 3.65 -5.11 6.98
N VAL A 24 2.64 -4.83 7.80
CA VAL A 24 1.52 -3.96 7.44
C VAL A 24 1.96 -2.51 7.63
N LEU A 25 2.06 -1.76 6.54
CA LEU A 25 2.45 -0.35 6.57
C LEU A 25 1.26 0.55 6.86
N LEU A 26 0.09 0.20 6.32
CA LEU A 26 -1.12 0.99 6.45
C LEU A 26 -2.35 0.08 6.40
N ASN A 27 -3.28 0.24 7.35
CA ASN A 27 -4.48 -0.58 7.51
C ASN A 27 -5.72 0.23 7.91
N SER A 28 -5.64 1.56 7.82
CA SER A 28 -6.73 2.48 8.17
C SER A 28 -6.87 3.52 7.07
N SER A 29 -8.07 4.06 6.89
CA SER A 29 -8.36 5.03 5.82
C SER A 29 -8.10 4.51 4.40
N LEU A 30 -8.25 3.19 4.19
CA LEU A 30 -8.14 2.53 2.89
C LEU A 30 -9.50 1.99 2.45
N GLY A 31 -9.89 2.38 1.25
CA GLY A 31 -11.04 1.90 0.52
C GLY A 31 -10.62 0.95 -0.60
N TRP A 32 -10.19 1.51 -1.72
CA TRP A 32 -9.74 0.79 -2.93
C TRP A 32 -8.36 1.30 -3.37
N PRO A 33 -7.27 0.91 -2.69
CA PRO A 33 -5.93 1.38 -3.03
C PRO A 33 -5.43 0.80 -4.36
N ASN A 34 -5.79 1.42 -5.48
CA ASN A 34 -5.57 0.86 -6.83
C ASN A 34 -4.18 1.13 -7.41
N GLY A 35 -3.45 2.10 -6.88
CA GLY A 35 -2.13 2.48 -7.37
C GLY A 35 -1.12 2.57 -6.24
N LEU A 36 0.12 2.17 -6.54
CA LEU A 36 1.24 2.25 -5.62
C LEU A 36 2.49 2.75 -6.35
N ALA A 37 3.15 3.77 -5.81
CA ALA A 37 4.40 4.31 -6.32
C ALA A 37 5.39 4.54 -5.17
N ILE A 38 6.67 4.24 -5.41
CA ILE A 38 7.74 4.35 -4.42
C ILE A 38 8.77 5.34 -4.91
N ASP A 39 9.10 6.32 -4.08
CA ASP A 39 10.27 7.16 -4.25
C ASP A 39 11.36 6.67 -3.29
N HIS A 40 12.32 5.94 -3.84
CA HIS A 40 13.44 5.39 -3.08
C HIS A 40 14.43 6.46 -2.61
N ALA A 41 14.55 7.58 -3.33
CA ALA A 41 15.49 8.64 -2.98
C ALA A 41 14.96 9.47 -1.81
N ALA A 42 13.66 9.75 -1.78
CA ALA A 42 13.01 10.46 -0.68
C ALA A 42 12.50 9.54 0.44
N GLY A 43 12.53 8.21 0.26
CA GLY A 43 11.99 7.25 1.22
C GLY A 43 10.48 7.36 1.39
N LYS A 44 9.75 7.71 0.31
CA LYS A 44 8.30 7.97 0.35
C LYS A 44 7.51 6.90 -0.41
N LEU A 45 6.35 6.54 0.14
CA LEU A 45 5.37 5.66 -0.46
C LEU A 45 4.11 6.46 -0.78
N TYR A 46 3.69 6.42 -2.05
CA TYR A 46 2.48 7.08 -2.53
C TYR A 46 1.47 6.02 -2.95
N TRP A 47 0.20 6.21 -2.60
CA TRP A 47 -0.89 5.33 -3.01
C TRP A 47 -2.10 6.14 -3.46
N GLY A 48 -2.81 5.62 -4.45
CA GLY A 48 -4.08 6.18 -4.91
C GLY A 48 -5.23 5.33 -4.44
N ASP A 49 -6.21 5.94 -3.77
CA ASP A 49 -7.42 5.26 -3.30
C ASP A 49 -8.63 5.65 -4.15
N ALA A 50 -9.16 4.70 -4.91
CA ALA A 50 -10.25 4.94 -5.86
C ALA A 50 -11.65 4.85 -5.22
N LYS A 51 -11.78 4.57 -3.92
CA LYS A 51 -13.08 4.55 -3.23
C LYS A 51 -13.49 5.95 -2.76
N THR A 52 -12.52 6.85 -2.61
CA THR A 52 -12.77 8.26 -2.33
C THR A 52 -12.50 9.05 -3.61
N ASP A 53 -13.54 9.58 -4.26
CA ASP A 53 -13.41 10.60 -5.31
C ASP A 53 -12.77 11.89 -4.74
N LYS A 54 -11.49 11.83 -4.37
CA LYS A 54 -10.69 12.97 -3.93
C LYS A 54 -9.32 12.91 -4.56
N ILE A 55 -9.06 13.91 -5.40
CA ILE A 55 -7.73 14.37 -5.81
C ILE A 55 -7.20 15.30 -4.73
#